data_AF-A0A1F6CPR3-F1
#
_entry.id   AF-A0A1F6CPR3-F1
#
_cell.length_a   1.000
_cell.length_b   1.000
_cell.length_c   1.000
_cell.angle_alpha   90.00
_cell.angle_beta   90.00
_cell.angle_gamma   90.00
#
_symmetry.space_group_name_H-M   'P 1'
#
loop_
_entity.id
_entity.type
_entity.pdbx_description
1 polymer ?
#
loop_
_entity_poly.entity_id
_entity_poly.type
_entity_poly.pdbx_seq_one_letter_code
_entity_poly.pdbx_strand_id
1 'polypeptide(L)'
;MQPKYLLDTDVFSLMIKGQDEAINARMQTLAKGDAVLSVITTGEYFYGVAHAPVSALREKRAQRLIDFFGVRSLGAEVGVSYGTIRANLRAKGTPIGPNDLWLAAQASAHGLVMVTRNTREFKRVKGLKVEDWL
;
A
#
# COMPACT_ATOMS: atom_id res chain seq x y z
N MET A 1 10.57 -8.85 -13.35
CA MET A 1 9.42 -8.06 -13.85
C MET A 1 9.35 -6.76 -13.08
N GLN A 2 8.79 -5.70 -13.67
CA GLN A 2 8.55 -4.45 -12.96
C GLN A 2 7.21 -4.54 -12.21
N PRO A 3 7.13 -4.06 -10.96
CA PRO A 3 5.89 -4.10 -10.20
C PRO A 3 4.81 -3.23 -10.85
N LYS A 4 3.58 -3.68 -10.73
CA LYS A 4 2.36 -3.03 -11.23
C LYS A 4 1.55 -2.40 -10.09
N TYR A 5 1.61 -3.00 -8.90
CA TYR A 5 0.77 -2.62 -7.76
C TYR A 5 1.60 -2.19 -6.55
N LEU A 6 1.12 -1.18 -5.83
CA LEU A 6 1.54 -0.85 -4.46
C LEU A 6 0.38 -1.21 -3.52
N LEU A 7 0.64 -2.05 -2.53
CA LEU A 7 -0.39 -2.50 -1.58
C LEU A 7 -0.41 -1.60 -0.34
N ASP A 8 -1.61 -1.14 0.02
CA ASP A 8 -1.88 -0.42 1.26
C ASP A 8 -1.83 -1.36 2.49
N THR A 9 -1.79 -0.76 3.68
CA THR A 9 -1.76 -1.44 4.99
C THR A 9 -3.04 -2.20 5.26
N ASP A 10 -4.19 -1.70 4.84
CA ASP A 10 -5.47 -2.38 5.02
C ASP A 10 -5.54 -3.70 4.21
N VAL A 11 -5.15 -3.67 2.95
CA VAL A 11 -5.06 -4.81 2.03
C VAL A 11 -4.02 -5.80 2.53
N PHE A 12 -2.83 -5.33 2.92
CA PHE A 12 -1.80 -6.19 3.49
C PHE A 12 -2.28 -6.89 4.78
N SER A 13 -2.98 -6.17 5.65
CA SER A 13 -3.57 -6.73 6.87
C SER A 13 -4.64 -7.80 6.57
N LEU A 14 -5.46 -7.61 5.53
CA LEU A 14 -6.43 -8.61 5.08
C LEU A 14 -5.74 -9.87 4.55
N MET A 15 -4.68 -9.72 3.75
CA MET A 15 -3.87 -10.84 3.26
C MET A 15 -3.24 -11.65 4.40
N ILE A 16 -2.83 -11.00 5.49
CA ILE A 16 -2.29 -11.66 6.69
C ILE A 16 -3.39 -12.40 7.46
N LYS A 17 -4.58 -11.81 7.60
CA LYS A 17 -5.72 -12.47 8.24
C LYS A 17 -6.15 -13.71 7.46
N GLY A 18 -6.19 -13.59 6.12
CA GLY A 18 -6.39 -14.71 5.22
C GLY A 18 -7.77 -15.34 5.20
N GLN A 19 -8.75 -14.65 5.78
CA GLN A 19 -10.13 -15.10 5.89
C GLN A 19 -10.99 -14.62 4.72
N ASP A 20 -10.46 -13.73 3.87
CA ASP A 20 -11.20 -13.10 2.80
C ASP A 20 -10.98 -13.83 1.47
N GLU A 21 -12.06 -14.35 0.89
CA GLU A 21 -12.04 -15.15 -0.33
C GLU A 21 -11.62 -14.35 -1.56
N ALA A 22 -12.07 -13.10 -1.70
CA ALA A 22 -11.74 -12.26 -2.84
C ALA A 22 -10.26 -11.86 -2.82
N ILE A 23 -9.72 -11.50 -1.65
CA ILE A 23 -8.28 -11.26 -1.49
C ILE A 23 -7.48 -12.53 -1.77
N ASN A 24 -7.90 -13.68 -1.25
CA ASN A 24 -7.21 -14.94 -1.47
C ASN A 24 -7.20 -15.32 -2.96
N ALA A 25 -8.33 -15.15 -3.67
CA ALA A 25 -8.43 -15.39 -5.11
C ALA A 25 -7.52 -14.45 -5.89
N ARG A 26 -7.50 -13.16 -5.54
CA ARG A 26 -6.61 -12.18 -6.18
C ARG A 26 -5.14 -12.52 -5.97
N MET A 27 -4.74 -12.94 -4.77
CA MET A 27 -3.37 -13.37 -4.49
C MET A 27 -2.92 -14.55 -5.37
N GLN A 28 -3.81 -15.47 -5.71
CA GLN A 28 -3.48 -16.60 -6.60
C GLN A 28 -3.14 -16.15 -8.03
N THR A 29 -3.57 -14.96 -8.45
CA THR A 29 -3.28 -14.40 -9.78
C THR A 29 -1.96 -13.62 -9.85
N LEU A 30 -1.34 -13.33 -8.70
CA LEU A 30 -0.13 -12.49 -8.64
C LEU A 30 1.13 -13.35 -8.75
N ALA A 31 2.00 -13.01 -9.68
CA ALA A 31 3.35 -13.54 -9.72
C ALA A 31 4.27 -12.74 -8.78
N LYS A 32 5.38 -13.36 -8.36
CA LYS A 32 6.43 -12.68 -7.61
C LYS A 32 6.90 -11.44 -8.39
N GLY A 33 6.83 -10.27 -7.76
CA GLY A 33 7.20 -8.99 -8.36
C GLY A 33 6.09 -8.27 -9.13
N ASP A 34 4.85 -8.79 -9.19
CA ASP A 34 3.70 -8.03 -9.71
C ASP A 34 3.26 -6.92 -8.75
N ALA A 35 3.43 -7.12 -7.45
CA ALA A 35 3.08 -6.16 -6.40
C ALA A 35 4.24 -5.98 -5.42
N VAL A 36 4.29 -4.80 -4.79
CA VAL A 36 5.28 -4.44 -3.76
C VAL A 36 4.61 -3.79 -2.56
N LEU A 37 5.27 -3.84 -1.40
CA LEU A 37 4.89 -3.10 -0.21
C LEU A 37 5.69 -1.80 -0.11
N SER A 38 5.10 -0.75 0.47
CA SER A 38 5.86 0.41 0.92
C SER A 38 6.57 0.11 2.25
N VAL A 39 7.70 0.78 2.49
CA VAL A 39 8.27 0.87 3.84
C VAL A 39 7.28 1.52 4.84
N ILE A 40 6.38 2.39 4.37
CA ILE A 40 5.30 2.97 5.19
C ILE A 40 4.31 1.88 5.60
N THR A 41 3.85 1.07 4.63
CA THR A 41 2.92 -0.05 4.87
C THR A 41 3.45 -1.03 5.92
N THR A 42 4.71 -1.42 5.78
CA THR A 42 5.35 -2.33 6.75
C THR A 42 5.58 -1.65 8.10
N GLY A 43 5.92 -0.35 8.12
CA GLY A 43 6.02 0.43 9.33
C GLY A 43 4.70 0.47 10.12
N GLU A 44 3.58 0.73 9.46
CA GLU A 44 2.25 0.71 10.09
C GLU A 44 1.88 -0.68 10.62
N TYR A 45 2.18 -1.73 9.85
CA TYR A 45 2.00 -3.10 10.30
C TYR A 45 2.81 -3.41 11.57
N PHE A 46 4.11 -3.10 11.59
CA PHE A 46 4.97 -3.37 12.75
C PHE A 46 4.63 -2.51 13.96
N TYR A 47 4.17 -1.27 13.75
CA TYR A 47 3.57 -0.47 14.82
C TYR A 47 2.36 -1.19 15.44
N GLY A 48 1.46 -1.72 14.60
CA GLY A 48 0.30 -2.49 15.06
C GLY A 48 0.70 -3.72 15.87
N VAL A 49 1.72 -4.46 15.42
CA VAL A 49 2.27 -5.63 16.15
C VAL A 49 2.88 -5.23 17.48
N ALA A 50 3.65 -4.12 17.52
CA ALA A 50 4.26 -3.63 18.76
C ALA A 50 3.22 -3.13 19.77
N HIS A 51 2.12 -2.55 19.28
CA HIS A 51 1.01 -2.09 20.12
C HIS A 51 0.14 -3.25 20.63
N ALA A 52 -0.15 -4.24 19.78
CA ALA A 52 -0.97 -5.40 20.08
C ALA A 52 -0.39 -6.66 19.39
N PRO A 53 0.35 -7.51 20.13
CA PRO A 53 0.98 -8.70 19.56
C PRO A 53 -0.01 -9.62 18.84
N VAL A 54 0.42 -10.19 17.72
CA VAL A 54 -0.37 -11.12 16.92
C VAL A 54 0.08 -12.56 17.13
N SER A 55 -0.71 -13.53 16.70
CA SER A 55 -0.32 -14.94 16.84
C SER A 55 0.89 -15.27 15.96
N ALA A 56 1.71 -16.23 16.39
CA ALA A 56 2.86 -16.72 15.62
C ALA A 56 2.49 -17.16 14.18
N LEU A 57 1.27 -17.66 13.98
CA LEU A 57 0.75 -17.98 12.64
C LEU A 57 0.64 -16.74 11.75
N ARG A 58 0.13 -15.63 12.29
CA ARG A 58 0.00 -14.34 11.56
C ARG A 58 1.36 -13.72 11.31
N GLU A 59 2.28 -13.77 12.28
CA GLU A 59 3.67 -13.29 12.08
C GLU A 59 4.37 -14.06 10.96
N LYS A 60 4.32 -15.40 11.00
CA LYS A 60 4.91 -16.24 9.95
C LYS A 60 4.27 -15.99 8.58
N ARG A 61 2.98 -15.66 8.53
CA ARG A 61 2.29 -15.31 7.27
C ARG A 61 2.71 -13.92 6.77
N ALA A 62 2.82 -12.93 7.65
CA ALA A 62 3.30 -11.60 7.30
C ALA A 62 4.73 -11.66 6.74
N GLN A 63 5.65 -12.39 7.38
CA GLN A 63 7.01 -12.54 6.88
C GLN A 63 7.04 -13.15 5.48
N ARG A 64 6.27 -14.22 5.22
CA ARG A 64 6.18 -14.81 3.88
C ARG A 64 5.67 -13.83 2.82
N LEU A 65 4.70 -12.99 3.17
CA LEU A 65 4.16 -11.99 2.25
C LEU A 65 5.16 -10.86 1.99
N ILE A 66 5.87 -10.41 3.03
CA ILE A 66 6.96 -9.43 2.90
C ILE A 66 8.05 -9.96 1.98
N ASP A 67 8.47 -11.22 2.15
CA ASP A 67 9.48 -11.85 1.31
C ASP A 67 9.00 -12.05 -0.14
N PHE A 68 7.70 -12.30 -0.32
CA PHE A 68 7.09 -12.51 -1.63
C PHE A 68 6.95 -11.21 -2.44
N PHE A 69 6.40 -10.15 -1.82
CA PHE A 69 6.17 -8.86 -2.48
C PHE A 69 7.43 -7.98 -2.51
N GLY A 70 8.28 -8.10 -1.50
CA GLY A 70 9.38 -7.16 -1.27
C GLY A 70 8.90 -5.81 -0.74
N VAL A 71 9.81 -5.08 -0.11
CA VAL A 71 9.56 -3.75 0.45
C VAL A 71 10.33 -2.71 -0.33
N ARG A 72 9.65 -1.65 -0.76
CA ARG A 72 10.24 -0.55 -1.51
C ARG A 72 10.45 0.67 -0.60
N SER A 73 11.71 1.10 -0.49
CA SER A 73 12.10 2.33 0.19
C SER A 73 11.57 3.58 -0.54
N LEU A 74 11.54 4.72 0.17
CA LEU A 74 11.20 6.01 -0.42
C LEU A 74 12.45 6.64 -1.04
N GLY A 75 12.43 6.82 -2.36
CA GLY A 75 13.46 7.58 -3.09
C GLY A 75 13.15 9.08 -3.14
N ALA A 76 14.12 9.87 -3.59
CA ALA A 76 13.99 11.33 -3.70
C ALA A 76 12.86 11.75 -4.67
N GLU A 77 12.64 10.96 -5.71
CA GLU A 77 11.55 11.10 -6.69
C GLU A 77 10.17 11.06 -6.02
N VAL A 78 10.02 10.33 -4.91
CA VAL A 78 8.78 10.28 -4.14
C VAL A 78 8.52 11.61 -3.45
N GLY A 79 9.56 12.31 -2.99
CA GLY A 79 9.44 13.63 -2.38
C GLY A 79 8.90 14.69 -3.34
N VAL A 80 9.29 14.63 -4.62
CA VAL A 80 8.77 15.53 -5.66
C VAL A 80 7.28 15.28 -5.91
N SER A 81 6.88 14.01 -6.05
CA SER A 81 5.48 13.62 -6.19
C SER A 81 4.65 14.03 -4.95
N TYR A 82 5.19 13.82 -3.75
CA TYR A 82 4.56 14.20 -2.48
C TYR A 82 4.23 15.69 -2.45
N GLY A 83 5.22 16.55 -2.73
CA GLY A 83 5.03 18.01 -2.71
C GLY A 83 3.93 18.46 -3.67
N THR A 84 3.96 17.92 -4.89
CA THR A 84 2.98 18.20 -5.94
C THR A 84 1.57 17.78 -5.54
N ILE A 85 1.42 16.55 -5.04
CA ILE A 85 0.13 16.00 -4.61
C ILE A 85 -0.41 16.78 -3.42
N ARG A 86 0.42 17.04 -2.39
CA ARG A 86 0.02 17.76 -1.19
C ARG A 86 -0.45 19.18 -1.50
N ALA A 87 0.27 19.90 -2.36
CA ALA A 87 -0.13 21.24 -2.79
C ALA A 87 -1.48 21.21 -3.52
N ASN A 88 -1.68 20.24 -4.41
CA ASN A 88 -2.94 20.09 -5.15
C ASN A 88 -4.13 19.78 -4.24
N LEU A 89 -3.98 18.83 -3.31
CA LEU A 89 -5.03 18.46 -2.36
C LEU A 89 -5.35 19.62 -1.41
N ARG A 90 -4.33 20.35 -0.95
CA ARG A 90 -4.50 21.53 -0.09
C ARG A 90 -5.27 22.64 -0.81
N ALA A 91 -4.92 22.94 -2.06
CA ALA A 91 -5.62 23.95 -2.86
C ALA A 91 -7.11 23.62 -3.08
N LYS A 92 -7.46 22.32 -3.10
CA LYS A 92 -8.84 21.83 -3.24
C LYS A 92 -9.59 21.68 -1.91
N GLY A 93 -8.92 21.87 -0.77
CA GLY A 93 -9.51 21.63 0.56
C GLY A 93 -9.82 20.16 0.84
N THR A 94 -9.13 19.22 0.19
CA THR A 94 -9.40 17.77 0.29
C THR A 94 -8.16 16.96 0.70
N PRO A 95 -7.56 17.24 1.88
CA PRO A 95 -6.40 16.48 2.34
C PRO A 95 -6.73 14.99 2.50
N ILE A 96 -5.68 14.16 2.47
CA ILE A 96 -5.71 12.74 2.82
C ILE A 96 -4.76 12.49 3.99
N GLY A 97 -4.83 11.30 4.59
CA GLY A 97 -3.97 10.91 5.71
C GLY A 97 -2.47 11.13 5.44
N PRO A 98 -1.66 11.41 6.47
CA PRO A 98 -0.23 11.70 6.28
C PRO A 98 0.55 10.52 5.70
N ASN A 99 0.25 9.29 6.10
CA ASN A 99 0.85 8.08 5.54
C ASN A 99 0.27 7.76 4.15
N ASP A 100 -1.05 7.86 3.99
CA ASP A 100 -1.72 7.72 2.69
C ASP A 100 -1.14 8.66 1.63
N LEU A 101 -0.75 9.87 2.03
CA LEU A 101 -0.09 10.82 1.14
C LEU A 101 1.29 10.34 0.67
N TRP A 102 2.07 9.69 1.54
CA TRP A 102 3.33 9.06 1.14
C TRP A 102 3.12 7.85 0.24
N LEU A 103 2.10 7.03 0.52
CA LEU A 103 1.72 5.90 -0.33
C LEU A 103 1.28 6.35 -1.71
N ALA A 104 0.41 7.37 -1.79
CA ALA A 104 -0.04 7.97 -3.03
C ALA A 104 1.13 8.56 -3.84
N ALA A 105 2.04 9.25 -3.15
CA ALA A 105 3.24 9.80 -3.77
C ALA A 105 4.16 8.71 -4.33
N GLN A 106 4.38 7.63 -3.58
CA GLN A 106 5.24 6.53 -4.01
C GLN A 106 4.62 5.79 -5.20
N ALA A 107 3.31 5.51 -5.16
CA ALA A 107 2.60 4.92 -6.28
C ALA A 107 2.68 5.81 -7.52
N SER A 108 2.43 7.11 -7.37
CA SER A 108 2.50 8.07 -8.47
C SER A 108 3.91 8.21 -9.06
N ALA A 109 4.95 8.27 -8.22
CA ALA A 109 6.34 8.40 -8.68
C ALA A 109 6.83 7.18 -9.47
N HIS A 110 6.24 6.01 -9.22
CA HIS A 110 6.63 4.76 -9.85
C HIS A 110 5.61 4.24 -10.88
N GLY A 111 4.55 4.98 -11.15
CA GLY A 111 3.50 4.58 -12.09
C GLY A 111 2.72 3.33 -11.65
N LEU A 112 2.66 3.06 -10.35
CA LEU A 112 1.99 1.90 -9.77
C LEU A 112 0.50 2.16 -9.56
N VAL A 113 -0.30 1.09 -9.64
CA VAL A 113 -1.70 1.09 -9.21
C VAL A 113 -1.74 0.95 -7.69
N MET A 114 -2.38 1.90 -7.02
CA MET A 114 -2.59 1.84 -5.58
C MET A 114 -3.74 0.88 -5.27
N VAL A 115 -3.49 -0.14 -4.46
CA VAL A 115 -4.50 -1.13 -4.05
C VAL A 115 -4.85 -0.86 -2.59
N THR A 116 -6.08 -0.45 -2.31
CA THR A 116 -6.52 0.09 -1.02
C THR A 116 -8.04 -0.08 -0.84
N ARG A 117 -8.53 -0.15 0.41
CA ARG A 117 -9.96 -0.02 0.70
C ARG A 117 -10.39 1.44 0.86
N ASN A 118 -9.46 2.35 1.08
CA ASN A 118 -9.73 3.79 1.17
C ASN A 118 -9.79 4.47 -0.23
N THR A 119 -10.42 3.82 -1.21
CA THR A 119 -10.37 4.29 -2.61
C THR A 119 -10.89 5.71 -2.79
N ARG A 120 -11.84 6.16 -1.96
CA ARG A 120 -12.39 7.51 -1.97
C ARG A 120 -11.33 8.59 -1.75
N GLU A 121 -10.37 8.36 -0.86
CA GLU A 121 -9.32 9.34 -0.57
C GLU A 121 -8.25 9.32 -1.66
N PHE A 122 -7.76 8.15 -2.03
CA PHE A 122 -6.74 8.02 -3.08
C PHE A 122 -7.22 8.52 -4.45
N LYS A 123 -8.51 8.39 -4.78
CA LYS A 123 -9.10 8.97 -6.02
C LYS A 123 -9.06 10.50 -6.08
N ARG A 124 -8.81 11.20 -4.97
CA ARG A 124 -8.61 12.66 -4.96
C ARG A 124 -7.29 13.07 -5.62
N VAL A 125 -6.32 12.14 -5.65
CA VAL A 125 -5.00 12.35 -6.24
C VAL A 125 -5.10 12.26 -7.77
N LYS A 126 -4.85 13.37 -8.44
CA LYS A 126 -4.97 13.46 -9.90
C LYS A 126 -4.00 12.49 -10.58
N GLY A 127 -4.51 11.64 -11.46
CA GLY A 127 -3.71 10.71 -12.27
C GLY A 127 -3.28 9.42 -11.56
N LEU A 128 -3.61 9.26 -10.27
CA LEU A 128 -3.34 8.02 -9.54
C LEU A 128 -4.35 6.95 -9.95
N LYS A 129 -3.86 5.77 -10.35
CA LYS A 129 -4.69 4.59 -10.59
C LYS A 129 -4.96 3.91 -9.25
N VAL A 130 -6.22 3.54 -9.01
CA VAL A 130 -6.65 2.96 -7.73
C VAL A 130 -7.54 1.76 -8.00
N GLU A 131 -7.25 0.64 -7.33
CA GLU A 131 -8.07 -0.57 -7.33
C GLU A 131 -8.52 -0.90 -5.90
N ASP A 132 -9.75 -1.39 -5.78
CA ASP A 132 -10.21 -2.17 -4.63
C ASP A 132 -10.26 -3.63 -5.07
N TRP A 133 -9.74 -4.53 -4.24
CA TRP A 133 -9.77 -5.98 -4.51
C TRP A 133 -10.88 -6.69 -3.75
N LEU A 134 -11.80 -5.92 -3.17
CA LEU A 134 -12.98 -6.35 -2.42
C LEU A 134 -14.27 -5.72 -2.95
#